data_AF-A0A388TE26-F1
#
_entry.id   AF-A0A388TE26-F1
#
_cell.length_a   1.000
_cell.length_b   1.000
_cell.length_c   1.000
_cell.angle_alpha   90.00
_cell.angle_beta   90.00
_cell.angle_gamma   90.00
#
_symmetry.space_group_name_H-M   'P 1'
#
loop_
_entity.id
_entity.type
_entity.pdbx_description
1 polymer ?
#
loop_
_entity_poly.entity_id
_entity_poly.type
_entity_poly.pdbx_seq_one_letter_code
_entity_poly.pdbx_strand_id
1 'polypeptide(L)'
;MERNSKQQNERTLAVLKVFYKELLGLTAKKAAEQAEILASGISPEILERFCALIGHGQTHNIPTGPCCAQAKQFNAATVLPLNRLPLGVNAKVIYIRAAQDQALARLYELGVYPGQTLRIQQLYPTYILLVDGVRLAIDGRLAKLIYVEKI
;
A
#
# COMPACT_ATOMS: atom_id res chain seq x y z
N MET A 1 -4.13 -32.14 -6.74
CA MET A 1 -5.01 -30.95 -6.55
C MET A 1 -4.93 -30.39 -5.12
N GLU A 2 -4.75 -31.21 -4.08
CA GLU A 2 -4.65 -30.75 -2.66
C GLU A 2 -3.49 -29.80 -2.31
N ARG A 3 -2.35 -29.89 -3.00
CA ARG A 3 -1.20 -29.00 -2.72
C ARG A 3 -1.50 -27.54 -3.07
N ASN A 4 -2.31 -27.29 -4.09
CA ASN A 4 -2.64 -25.92 -4.53
C ASN A 4 -3.65 -25.24 -3.61
N SER A 5 -4.64 -25.98 -3.09
CA SER A 5 -5.62 -25.44 -2.14
C SER A 5 -5.00 -25.14 -0.77
N LYS A 6 -4.08 -25.99 -0.30
CA LYS A 6 -3.38 -25.78 0.96
C LYS A 6 -2.46 -24.55 0.92
N GLN A 7 -1.69 -24.41 -0.16
CA GLN A 7 -0.80 -23.27 -0.35
C GLN A 7 -1.56 -21.94 -0.55
N GLN A 8 -2.71 -21.99 -1.23
CA GLN A 8 -3.58 -20.82 -1.36
C GLN A 8 -4.16 -20.40 0.00
N ASN A 9 -4.60 -21.35 0.83
CA ASN A 9 -5.16 -21.06 2.15
C ASN A 9 -4.12 -20.45 3.10
N GLU A 10 -2.89 -20.99 3.11
CA GLU A 10 -1.78 -20.44 3.89
C GLU A 10 -1.46 -18.99 3.50
N ARG A 11 -1.46 -18.71 2.19
CA ARG A 11 -1.28 -17.35 1.69
C ARG A 11 -2.42 -16.42 2.11
N THR A 12 -3.67 -16.87 2.01
CA THR A 12 -4.83 -16.08 2.44
C THR A 12 -4.73 -15.67 3.90
N LEU A 13 -4.42 -16.62 4.79
CA LEU A 13 -4.23 -16.36 6.21
C LEU A 13 -3.11 -15.35 6.47
N ALA A 14 -1.98 -15.49 5.78
CA ALA A 14 -0.85 -14.60 5.95
C ALA A 14 -1.15 -13.15 5.50
N VAL A 15 -1.82 -12.97 4.35
CA VAL A 15 -2.23 -11.64 3.87
C VAL A 15 -3.23 -10.99 4.83
N LEU A 16 -4.25 -11.72 5.28
CA LEU A 16 -5.26 -11.18 6.18
C LEU A 16 -4.68 -10.80 7.54
N LYS A 17 -3.79 -11.63 8.11
CA LYS A 17 -3.11 -11.31 9.38
C LYS A 17 -2.35 -9.99 9.31
N VAL A 18 -1.59 -9.79 8.24
CA VAL A 18 -0.84 -8.55 8.03
C VAL A 18 -1.78 -7.37 7.78
N PHE A 19 -2.81 -7.54 6.97
CA PHE A 19 -3.81 -6.51 6.72
C PHE A 19 -4.49 -6.03 8.01
N TYR A 20 -4.97 -6.96 8.85
CA TYR A 20 -5.62 -6.62 10.11
C TYR A 20 -4.69 -5.93 11.10
N LYS A 21 -3.43 -6.33 11.14
CA LYS A 21 -2.44 -5.71 12.01
C LYS A 21 -2.03 -4.32 11.52
N GLU A 22 -1.59 -4.21 10.27
CA GLU A 22 -0.93 -3.02 9.73
C GLU A 22 -1.92 -1.94 9.26
N LEU A 23 -3.11 -2.32 8.77
CA LEU A 23 -4.09 -1.35 8.29
C LEU A 23 -5.22 -1.10 9.29
N LEU A 24 -5.65 -2.13 10.03
CA LEU A 24 -6.75 -2.00 10.99
C LEU A 24 -6.30 -1.90 12.45
N GLY A 25 -5.00 -2.02 12.75
CA GLY A 25 -4.45 -1.83 14.10
C GLY A 25 -4.85 -2.93 15.10
N LEU A 26 -5.23 -4.12 14.63
CA LEU A 26 -5.59 -5.23 15.53
C LEU A 26 -4.34 -5.80 16.21
N THR A 27 -4.53 -6.27 17.45
CA THR A 27 -3.50 -7.07 18.12
C THR A 27 -3.26 -8.38 17.36
N ALA A 28 -2.05 -8.93 17.45
CA ALA A 28 -1.69 -10.17 16.74
C ALA A 28 -2.66 -11.33 17.00
N LYS A 29 -3.17 -11.43 18.23
CA LYS A 29 -4.17 -12.43 18.61
C LYS A 29 -5.49 -12.24 17.86
N LYS A 30 -6.05 -11.02 17.91
CA LYS A 30 -7.31 -10.70 17.22
C LYS A 30 -7.17 -10.80 15.69
N ALA A 31 -6.03 -10.37 15.14
CA ALA A 31 -5.75 -10.49 13.71
C ALA A 31 -5.71 -11.96 13.25
N ALA A 32 -5.14 -12.86 14.06
CA ALA A 32 -5.13 -14.28 13.77
C ALA A 32 -6.54 -14.89 13.80
N GLU A 33 -7.32 -14.59 14.84
CA GLU A 33 -8.71 -15.05 14.98
C GLU A 33 -9.58 -14.59 13.80
N GLN A 34 -9.52 -13.30 13.43
CA GLN A 34 -10.30 -12.76 12.32
C GLN A 34 -9.87 -13.33 10.96
N ALA A 35 -8.56 -13.55 10.75
CA ALA A 35 -8.06 -14.15 9.52
C ALA A 35 -8.58 -15.58 9.33
N GLU A 36 -8.65 -16.40 10.39
CA GLU A 36 -9.17 -17.77 10.31
C GLU A 36 -10.66 -17.80 9.97
N ILE A 37 -11.45 -16.90 10.54
CA ILE A 37 -12.89 -16.79 10.29
C ILE A 37 -13.16 -16.41 8.83
N LEU A 38 -12.43 -15.44 8.30
CA LEU A 38 -12.74 -14.83 7.01
C LEU A 38 -11.98 -15.46 5.83
N ALA A 39 -10.89 -16.21 6.06
CA ALA A 39 -10.05 -16.75 4.99
C ALA A 39 -10.83 -17.57 3.94
N SER A 40 -11.81 -18.36 4.34
CA SER A 40 -12.61 -19.20 3.43
C SER A 40 -13.53 -18.39 2.51
N GLY A 41 -13.87 -17.15 2.89
CA GLY A 41 -14.74 -16.25 2.12
C GLY A 41 -14.01 -15.32 1.15
N ILE A 42 -12.67 -15.33 1.14
CA ILE A 42 -11.88 -14.43 0.31
C ILE A 42 -11.61 -15.08 -1.05
N SER A 43 -12.10 -14.42 -2.11
CA SER A 43 -11.77 -14.81 -3.48
C SER A 43 -10.30 -14.50 -3.80
N PRO A 44 -9.68 -15.21 -4.76
CA PRO A 44 -8.32 -14.91 -5.20
C PRO A 44 -8.12 -13.46 -5.64
N GLU A 45 -9.12 -12.87 -6.31
CA GLU A 45 -9.05 -11.48 -6.76
C GLU A 45 -8.98 -10.49 -5.58
N ILE A 46 -9.82 -10.69 -4.55
CA ILE A 46 -9.84 -9.84 -3.36
C ILE A 46 -8.52 -10.01 -2.58
N LEU A 47 -8.01 -11.24 -2.50
CA LEU A 47 -6.73 -11.53 -1.87
C LEU A 47 -5.58 -10.73 -2.51
N GLU A 48 -5.54 -10.62 -3.84
CA GLU A 48 -4.54 -9.82 -4.54
C GLU A 48 -4.65 -8.33 -4.16
N ARG A 49 -5.87 -7.78 -4.03
CA ARG A 49 -6.10 -6.39 -3.62
C ARG A 49 -5.63 -6.14 -2.19
N PHE A 50 -5.91 -7.05 -1.26
CA PHE A 50 -5.37 -6.97 0.10
C PHE A 50 -3.86 -7.04 0.11
N CYS A 51 -3.26 -7.94 -0.66
CA CYS A 51 -1.81 -8.06 -0.78
C CYS A 51 -1.19 -6.77 -1.34
N ALA A 52 -1.82 -6.11 -2.31
CA ALA A 52 -1.36 -4.82 -2.83
C ALA A 52 -1.46 -3.70 -1.78
N LEU A 53 -2.56 -3.60 -1.03
CA LEU A 53 -2.78 -2.57 -0.01
C LEU A 53 -1.73 -2.61 1.11
N ILE A 54 -1.23 -3.79 1.47
CA ILE A 54 -0.17 -3.97 2.47
C ILE A 54 1.25 -3.84 1.89
N GLY A 55 1.41 -3.60 0.58
CA GLY A 55 2.71 -3.43 -0.07
C GLY A 55 3.36 -4.71 -0.61
N HIS A 56 2.56 -5.71 -0.97
CA HIS A 56 2.94 -7.03 -1.51
C HIS A 56 3.73 -7.95 -0.55
N GLY A 57 3.71 -9.25 -0.87
CA GLY A 57 4.17 -10.29 0.04
C GLY A 57 5.67 -10.28 0.39
N GLN A 58 6.51 -9.65 -0.44
CA GLN A 58 7.95 -9.57 -0.16
C GLN A 58 8.28 -8.66 1.03
N THR A 59 7.45 -7.65 1.27
CA THR A 59 7.65 -6.68 2.35
C THR A 59 7.41 -7.31 3.73
N HIS A 60 6.63 -8.41 3.78
CA HIS A 60 6.11 -9.00 5.02
C HIS A 60 6.32 -10.52 5.14
N ASN A 61 7.26 -11.11 4.39
CA ASN A 61 7.51 -12.56 4.37
C ASN A 61 6.27 -13.44 4.10
N ILE A 62 5.35 -12.95 3.26
CA ILE A 62 4.13 -13.68 2.85
C ILE A 62 4.45 -14.46 1.57
N PRO A 63 3.90 -15.68 1.38
CA PRO A 63 3.98 -16.39 0.11
C PRO A 63 3.58 -15.50 -1.07
N THR A 64 4.44 -15.42 -2.08
CA THR A 64 4.19 -14.59 -3.26
C THR A 64 3.02 -15.14 -4.07
N GLY A 65 2.18 -14.26 -4.59
CA GLY A 65 1.15 -14.64 -5.57
C GLY A 65 1.26 -13.84 -6.87
N PRO A 66 0.24 -13.95 -7.74
CA PRO A 66 0.21 -13.31 -9.06
C PRO A 66 0.49 -11.80 -9.00
N CYS A 67 -0.10 -11.07 -8.04
CA CYS A 67 0.13 -9.64 -7.89
C CYS A 67 1.59 -9.33 -7.53
N CYS A 68 2.28 -10.21 -6.80
CA CYS A 68 3.68 -10.01 -6.44
C CYS A 68 4.60 -10.22 -7.66
N ALA A 69 4.27 -11.14 -8.55
CA ALA A 69 5.03 -11.38 -9.78
C ALA A 69 4.83 -10.23 -10.78
N GLN A 70 3.59 -9.74 -10.91
CA GLN A 70 3.29 -8.54 -11.68
C GLN A 70 4.03 -7.33 -11.09
N ALA A 71 3.94 -7.11 -9.77
CA ALA A 71 4.68 -6.05 -9.10
C ALA A 71 6.21 -6.16 -9.30
N LYS A 72 6.78 -7.37 -9.39
CA LYS A 72 8.19 -7.57 -9.74
C LYS A 72 8.52 -7.14 -11.17
N GLN A 73 7.61 -7.29 -12.13
CA GLN A 73 7.78 -6.77 -13.49
C GLN A 73 7.67 -5.22 -13.52
N PHE A 74 6.93 -4.62 -12.59
CA PHE A 74 6.85 -3.16 -12.41
C PHE A 74 7.98 -2.57 -11.54
N ASN A 75 8.69 -3.40 -10.76
CA ASN A 75 9.70 -2.97 -9.80
C ASN A 75 11.11 -2.86 -10.41
N ALA A 76 11.36 -1.73 -11.08
CA ALA A 76 12.62 -0.99 -11.04
C ALA A 76 12.51 0.39 -11.72
N ALA A 77 11.58 0.54 -12.68
CA ALA A 77 11.53 1.74 -13.54
C ALA A 77 10.36 2.70 -13.24
N THR A 78 9.25 2.26 -12.62
CA THR A 78 8.00 3.06 -12.63
C THR A 78 7.58 3.60 -11.26
N VAL A 79 7.88 2.89 -10.16
CA VAL A 79 7.49 3.31 -8.81
C VAL A 79 8.65 4.00 -8.09
N LEU A 80 8.43 5.24 -7.65
CA LEU A 80 9.44 6.07 -6.98
C LEU A 80 8.83 6.83 -5.79
N PRO A 81 9.64 7.23 -4.78
CA PRO A 81 9.13 8.06 -3.70
C PRO A 81 8.73 9.45 -4.24
N LEU A 82 7.65 10.04 -3.71
CA LEU A 82 7.06 11.28 -4.20
C LEU A 82 8.06 12.43 -4.24
N ASN A 83 9.01 12.48 -3.31
CA ASN A 83 10.06 13.50 -3.28
C ASN A 83 11.04 13.44 -4.48
N ARG A 84 10.99 12.38 -5.29
CA ARG A 84 11.72 12.23 -6.56
C ARG A 84 10.83 12.41 -7.79
N LEU A 85 9.54 12.66 -7.62
CA LEU A 85 8.62 12.92 -8.73
C LEU A 85 8.91 14.32 -9.29
N PRO A 86 9.07 14.48 -10.62
CA PRO A 86 9.27 15.80 -11.21
C PRO A 86 8.06 16.71 -11.00
N LEU A 87 8.32 18.01 -10.92
CA LEU A 87 7.28 19.03 -10.82
C LEU A 87 6.30 18.91 -11.99
N GLY A 88 5.00 19.01 -11.70
CA GLY A 88 3.96 19.02 -12.70
C GLY A 88 3.54 17.64 -13.25
N VAL A 89 4.17 16.55 -12.83
CA VAL A 89 3.83 15.19 -13.27
C VAL A 89 2.67 14.63 -12.45
N ASN A 90 1.70 14.00 -13.13
CA ASN A 90 0.63 13.25 -12.49
C ASN A 90 1.16 11.87 -12.06
N ALA A 91 0.76 11.42 -10.88
CA ALA A 91 1.15 10.12 -10.39
C ALA A 91 0.07 9.52 -9.50
N LYS A 92 -0.01 8.19 -9.48
CA LYS A 92 -0.88 7.42 -8.60
C LYS A 92 -0.12 6.98 -7.36
N VAL A 93 -0.69 7.19 -6.18
CA VAL A 93 -0.16 6.65 -4.93
C VAL A 93 -0.32 5.13 -4.96
N ILE A 94 0.80 4.41 -4.88
CA ILE A 94 0.81 2.94 -4.86
C ILE A 94 0.79 2.45 -3.42
N TYR A 95 1.68 2.99 -2.57
CA TYR A 95 1.73 2.67 -1.16
C TYR A 95 2.34 3.80 -0.34
N ILE A 96 2.16 3.74 0.99
CA ILE A 96 2.79 4.65 1.94
C ILE A 96 3.64 3.83 2.90
N ARG A 97 4.93 4.14 2.98
CA ARG A 97 5.91 3.47 3.84
C ARG A 97 6.08 4.25 5.15
N ALA A 98 5.05 4.26 5.99
CA ALA A 98 5.11 4.85 7.33
C ALA A 98 5.35 3.76 8.38
N ALA A 99 6.43 3.86 9.15
CA ALA A 99 6.73 2.94 10.26
C ALA A 99 5.99 3.30 11.57
N GLN A 100 5.32 4.44 11.60
CA GLN A 100 4.63 4.99 12.78
C GLN A 100 3.19 5.36 12.41
N ASP A 101 2.23 4.91 13.21
CA ASP A 101 0.79 5.10 12.96
C ASP A 101 0.40 6.57 12.76
N GLN A 102 1.06 7.49 13.46
CA GLN A 102 0.73 8.92 13.40
C GLN A 102 0.99 9.54 12.01
N ALA A 103 2.07 9.13 11.32
CA ALA A 103 2.37 9.67 9.99
C ALA A 103 1.40 9.13 8.92
N LEU A 104 1.00 7.87 9.05
CA LEU A 104 0.01 7.24 8.18
C LEU A 104 -1.36 7.90 8.36
N ALA A 105 -1.83 8.00 9.61
CA ALA A 105 -3.10 8.64 9.94
C ALA A 105 -3.16 10.08 9.41
N ARG A 106 -2.09 10.86 9.62
CA ARG A 106 -1.99 12.22 9.10
C ARG A 106 -2.10 12.28 7.58
N LEU A 107 -1.46 11.37 6.84
CA LEU A 107 -1.58 11.34 5.37
C LEU A 107 -3.00 11.01 4.92
N TYR A 108 -3.68 10.10 5.62
CA TYR A 108 -5.06 9.73 5.30
C TYR A 108 -6.05 10.87 5.59
N GLU A 109 -5.88 11.57 6.72
CA GLU A 109 -6.65 12.78 7.04
C GLU A 109 -6.48 13.89 5.99
N LEU A 110 -5.30 13.96 5.39
CA LEU A 110 -4.97 14.86 4.30
C LEU A 110 -5.46 14.38 2.92
N GLY A 111 -6.18 13.24 2.86
CA GLY A 111 -6.71 12.68 1.62
C GLY A 111 -5.66 11.97 0.76
N VAL A 112 -4.51 11.60 1.33
CA VAL A 112 -3.43 10.89 0.64
C VAL A 112 -3.42 9.43 1.08
N TYR A 113 -3.96 8.54 0.25
CA TYR A 113 -4.01 7.10 0.49
C TYR A 113 -3.74 6.31 -0.80
N PRO A 114 -3.43 5.00 -0.71
CA PRO A 114 -3.21 4.16 -1.89
C PRO A 114 -4.37 4.19 -2.88
N GLY A 115 -4.05 4.30 -4.17
CA GLY A 115 -5.01 4.43 -5.27
C GLY A 115 -5.27 5.87 -5.70
N GLN A 116 -4.94 6.85 -4.85
CA GLN A 116 -5.20 8.26 -5.09
C GLN A 116 -4.29 8.85 -6.19
N THR A 117 -4.82 9.72 -7.04
CA THR A 117 -4.01 10.46 -8.02
C THR A 117 -3.62 11.82 -7.46
N LEU A 118 -2.36 12.20 -7.67
CA LEU A 118 -1.81 13.47 -7.23
C LEU A 118 -0.93 14.10 -8.31
N ARG A 119 -0.65 15.40 -8.14
CA ARG A 119 0.33 16.15 -8.94
C ARG A 119 1.13 17.09 -8.05
N ILE A 120 2.45 17.15 -8.22
CA ILE A 120 3.27 18.15 -7.52
C ILE A 120 3.12 19.50 -8.22
N GLN A 121 2.71 20.53 -7.49
CA GLN A 121 2.64 21.92 -7.93
C GLN A 121 3.81 22.77 -7.42
N GLN A 122 4.47 22.34 -6.34
CA GLN A 122 5.65 23.02 -5.79
C GLN A 122 6.52 22.03 -5.03
N LEU A 123 7.85 22.20 -5.09
CA LEU A 123 8.84 21.38 -4.36
C LEU A 123 9.49 22.12 -3.18
N TYR A 124 9.57 23.45 -3.23
CA TYR A 124 10.25 24.30 -2.25
C TYR A 124 9.45 25.60 -2.01
N PRO A 125 9.37 26.14 -0.77
CA PRO A 125 10.00 25.68 0.48
C PRO A 125 9.34 24.45 1.11
N THR A 126 8.17 24.07 0.61
CA THR A 126 7.42 22.87 1.01
C THR A 126 6.77 22.23 -0.22
N TYR A 127 6.39 20.96 -0.11
CA TYR A 127 5.70 20.27 -1.20
C TYR A 127 4.24 20.69 -1.24
N ILE A 128 3.79 21.22 -2.37
CA ILE A 128 2.37 21.46 -2.63
C ILE A 128 1.88 20.39 -3.60
N LEU A 129 0.93 19.58 -3.16
CA LEU A 129 0.28 18.55 -3.94
C LEU A 129 -1.12 19.02 -4.35
N LEU A 130 -1.52 18.69 -5.57
CA LEU A 130 -2.91 18.75 -6.02
C LEU A 130 -3.47 17.34 -5.95
N VAL A 131 -4.47 17.13 -5.09
CA VAL A 131 -5.16 15.85 -4.88
C VAL A 131 -6.66 16.13 -4.97
N ASP A 132 -7.37 15.51 -5.90
CA ASP A 132 -8.81 15.73 -6.14
C ASP A 132 -9.22 17.21 -6.21
N GLY A 133 -8.39 18.05 -6.85
CA GLY A 133 -8.65 19.48 -6.98
C GLY A 133 -8.32 20.32 -5.74
N VAL A 134 -7.94 19.68 -4.63
CA VAL A 134 -7.53 20.32 -3.38
C VAL A 134 -6.01 20.47 -3.32
N ARG A 135 -5.54 21.63 -2.86
CA ARG A 135 -4.12 21.90 -2.65
C ARG A 135 -3.72 21.54 -1.22
N LEU A 136 -2.71 20.67 -1.11
CA LEU A 136 -2.21 20.14 0.13
C LEU A 136 -0.74 20.50 0.32
N ALA A 137 -0.37 21.02 1.49
CA ALA A 137 1.01 21.25 1.85
C ALA A 137 1.53 20.11 2.75
N ILE A 138 2.64 19.47 2.35
CA ILE A 138 3.32 18.48 3.18
C ILE A 138 4.82 18.76 3.26
N ASP A 139 5.41 18.42 4.40
CA ASP A 139 6.85 18.48 4.56
C ASP A 139 7.58 17.35 3.80
N GLY A 140 8.89 17.52 3.63
CA GLY A 140 9.72 16.55 2.93
C GLY A 140 9.88 15.20 3.66
N ARG A 141 9.56 15.10 4.96
CA ARG A 141 9.56 13.81 5.67
C ARG A 141 8.36 12.99 5.21
N LEU A 142 7.16 13.58 5.18
CA LEU A 142 5.95 12.93 4.67
C LEU A 142 6.08 12.57 3.18
N ALA A 143 6.63 13.46 2.36
CA ALA A 143 6.84 13.20 0.93
C ALA A 143 7.74 11.97 0.65
N LYS A 144 8.68 11.64 1.54
CA LYS A 144 9.54 10.45 1.40
C LYS A 144 8.84 9.13 1.75
N LEU A 145 7.69 9.19 2.42
CA LEU A 145 6.90 8.03 2.80
C LEU A 145 5.94 7.62 1.68
N ILE A 146 5.55 8.54 0.81
CA ILE A 146 4.58 8.29 -0.26
C ILE A 146 5.31 7.72 -1.48
N TYR A 147 4.90 6.55 -1.96
CA TYR A 147 5.43 5.94 -3.17
C TYR A 147 4.40 5.99 -4.29
N VAL A 148 4.84 6.45 -5.45
CA VAL A 148 3.96 6.78 -6.56
C VAL A 148 4.45 6.18 -7.87
N GLU A 149 3.51 5.95 -8.77
CA GLU A 149 3.72 5.55 -10.17
C GLU A 149 3.27 6.68 -11.09
N LYS A 150 4.08 7.05 -12.08
CA LYS A 150 3.72 8.09 -13.06
C LYS A 150 2.52 7.64 -13.91
N ILE A 151 1.65 8.59 -14.25
CA ILE A 151 0.51 8.41 -15.17
C ILE A 151 0.80 9.20 -16.44
#